data_AF-A0A3P9IMN1-F1
#
_entry.id   AF-A0A3P9IMN1-F1
#
_cell.length_a   1.000
_cell.length_b   1.000
_cell.length_c   1.000
_cell.angle_alpha   90.00
_cell.angle_beta   90.00
_cell.angle_gamma   90.00
#
_symmetry.space_group_name_H-M   'P 1'
#
loop_
_entity.id
_entity.type
_entity.pdbx_description
1 polymer ?
#
loop_
_entity_poly.entity_id
_entity_poly.type
_entity_poly.pdbx_seq_one_letter_code
_entity_poly.pdbx_strand_id
1 'polypeptide(L)'
;MKITVPLCADLPYTETIMPNILGHKTQDEAGLEVHQFFPLVNVECSPHLKPFLCSVYTPKCVSGRRQAPCKTLCEQARSSCEPLLRKFGFQWPETLNCEAFTSESCEQVK
;
A
#
# COMPACT_ATOMS: atom_id res chain seq x y z
N MET A 1 -8.16 -12.12 8.45
CA MET A 1 -7.76 -13.25 7.59
C MET A 1 -6.27 -13.16 7.31
N LYS A 2 -5.56 -14.28 7.16
CA LYS A 2 -4.10 -14.26 6.90
C LYS A 2 -3.80 -13.65 5.53
N ILE A 3 -2.72 -12.88 5.42
CA ILE A 3 -2.23 -12.34 4.16
C ILE A 3 -1.68 -13.48 3.29
N THR A 4 -2.13 -13.55 2.04
CA THR A 4 -1.69 -14.51 1.01
C THR A 4 -1.05 -13.83 -0.19
N VAL A 5 -1.16 -12.50 -0.30
CA VAL A 5 -0.54 -11.70 -1.36
C VAL A 5 0.99 -11.77 -1.22
N PRO A 6 1.73 -12.35 -2.19
CA PRO A 6 3.17 -12.61 -2.04
C PRO A 6 4.01 -11.37 -1.71
N LEU A 7 3.66 -10.21 -2.29
CA LEU A 7 4.36 -8.95 -2.05
C LEU A 7 4.36 -8.53 -0.57
N CYS A 8 3.31 -8.90 0.17
CA CYS A 8 3.00 -8.41 1.50
C CYS A 8 3.12 -9.48 2.58
N ALA A 9 3.63 -10.67 2.23
CA ALA A 9 3.64 -11.84 3.12
C ALA A 9 4.66 -11.75 4.27
N ASP A 10 5.65 -10.86 4.16
CA ASP A 10 6.78 -10.67 5.08
C ASP A 10 6.70 -9.37 5.90
N LEU A 11 5.50 -8.80 6.04
CA LEU A 11 5.28 -7.59 6.83
C LEU A 11 5.23 -7.88 8.33
N PRO A 12 5.40 -6.83 9.19
CA PRO A 12 5.27 -6.96 10.64
C PRO A 12 3.88 -7.41 11.13
N TYR A 13 2.86 -7.37 10.27
CA TYR A 13 1.51 -7.85 10.55
C TYR A 13 1.12 -8.93 9.54
N THR A 14 0.39 -9.94 10.00
CA THR A 14 0.07 -11.14 9.20
C THR A 14 -1.41 -11.23 8.84
N GLU A 15 -2.25 -10.36 9.42
CA GLU A 15 -3.69 -10.38 9.23
C GLU A 15 -4.20 -9.12 8.52
N THR A 16 -5.08 -9.35 7.56
CA THR A 16 -5.80 -8.33 6.80
C THR A 16 -7.31 -8.54 6.87
N ILE A 17 -8.07 -7.61 6.29
CA ILE A 17 -9.52 -7.62 6.19
C ILE A 17 -9.93 -7.14 4.80
N MET A 18 -11.01 -7.73 4.28
CA MET A 18 -11.65 -7.33 3.02
C MET A 18 -13.07 -6.80 3.28
N PRO A 19 -13.59 -5.86 2.46
CA PRO A 19 -12.89 -5.24 1.34
C PRO A 19 -11.76 -4.31 1.79
N ASN A 20 -10.70 -4.23 0.98
CA ASN A 20 -9.57 -3.33 1.26
C ASN A 20 -9.94 -1.86 0.99
N ILE A 21 -8.95 -0.96 1.07
CA ILE A 21 -9.18 0.49 0.93
C ILE A 21 -9.68 0.85 -0.47
N LEU A 22 -9.25 0.11 -1.49
CA LEU A 22 -9.62 0.31 -2.90
C LEU A 22 -10.92 -0.44 -3.27
N GLY A 23 -11.53 -1.15 -2.33
CA GLY A 23 -12.79 -1.86 -2.55
C GLY A 23 -12.67 -3.27 -3.12
N HIS A 24 -11.44 -3.80 -3.27
CA HIS A 24 -11.24 -5.20 -3.65
C HIS A 24 -11.88 -6.11 -2.62
N LYS A 25 -12.64 -7.11 -3.08
CA LYS A 25 -13.38 -8.04 -2.22
C LYS A 25 -12.55 -9.25 -1.82
N THR A 26 -11.51 -9.56 -2.57
CA THR A 26 -10.63 -10.71 -2.36
C THR A 26 -9.16 -10.32 -2.40
N GLN A 27 -8.30 -11.16 -1.80
CA GLN A 27 -6.85 -10.98 -1.89
C GLN A 27 -6.31 -11.29 -3.28
N ASP A 28 -7.00 -12.11 -4.08
CA ASP A 28 -6.58 -12.42 -5.45
C ASP A 28 -6.77 -11.19 -6.35
N GLU A 29 -7.88 -10.47 -6.21
CA GLU A 29 -8.11 -9.19 -6.90
C GLU A 29 -7.06 -8.14 -6.50
N ALA A 30 -6.86 -7.95 -5.19
CA ALA A 30 -5.86 -7.00 -4.67
C ALA A 30 -4.44 -7.39 -5.07
N GLY A 31 -4.13 -8.68 -5.07
CA GLY A 31 -2.85 -9.26 -5.45
C GLY A 31 -2.53 -9.04 -6.93
N LEU A 32 -3.51 -9.20 -7.81
CA LEU A 32 -3.36 -8.96 -9.24
C LEU A 32 -3.01 -7.49 -9.54
N GLU A 33 -3.67 -6.54 -8.87
CA GLU A 33 -3.39 -5.11 -9.07
C GLU A 33 -2.04 -4.70 -8.46
N VAL A 34 -1.77 -5.08 -7.21
CA VAL A 34 -0.51 -4.69 -6.54
C VAL A 34 0.72 -5.31 -7.20
N HIS A 35 0.57 -6.45 -7.89
CA HIS A 35 1.64 -7.10 -8.64
C HIS A 35 2.23 -6.18 -9.72
N GLN A 36 1.47 -5.21 -10.24
CA GLN A 36 1.95 -4.24 -11.23
C GLN A 36 3.08 -3.34 -10.69
N PHE A 37 3.21 -3.20 -9.36
CA PHE A 37 4.25 -2.40 -8.71
C PHE A 37 5.54 -3.18 -8.40
N PHE A 38 5.60 -4.49 -8.68
CA PHE A 38 6.80 -5.30 -8.41
C PHE A 38 8.09 -4.70 -8.99
N PRO A 39 8.12 -4.16 -10.23
CA PRO A 39 9.32 -3.52 -10.75
C PRO A 39 9.82 -2.35 -9.88
N LEU A 40 8.92 -1.52 -9.35
CA LEU A 40 9.29 -0.41 -8.45
C LEU A 40 9.74 -0.90 -7.07
N VAL A 41 9.16 -2.00 -6.58
CA VAL A 41 9.59 -2.59 -5.31
C VAL A 41 10.98 -3.21 -5.47
N ASN A 42 11.24 -3.93 -6.56
CA ASN A 42 12.52 -4.60 -6.81
C ASN A 42 13.67 -3.64 -7.13
N VAL A 43 13.39 -2.48 -7.73
CA VAL A 43 14.40 -1.42 -7.93
C VAL A 43 14.62 -0.59 -6.65
N GLU A 44 13.83 -0.84 -5.61
CA GLU A 44 13.97 -0.23 -4.28
C GLU A 44 14.02 1.31 -4.31
N CYS A 45 13.18 1.94 -5.14
CA CYS A 45 13.12 3.40 -5.24
C CYS A 45 12.77 4.08 -3.90
N SER A 46 12.12 3.37 -2.97
CA SER A 46 11.83 3.86 -1.62
C SER A 46 11.68 2.69 -0.65
N PRO A 47 12.25 2.76 0.58
CA PRO A 47 11.94 1.78 1.62
C PRO A 47 10.48 1.87 2.09
N HIS A 48 9.78 2.98 1.76
CA HIS A 48 8.39 3.21 2.16
C HIS A 48 7.37 2.67 1.16
N LEU A 49 7.77 2.32 -0.07
CA LEU A 49 6.84 1.92 -1.12
C LEU A 49 6.10 0.62 -0.77
N LYS A 50 6.83 -0.45 -0.44
CA LYS A 50 6.22 -1.74 -0.09
C LYS A 50 5.30 -1.64 1.14
N PRO A 51 5.72 -1.03 2.27
CA PRO A 51 4.84 -0.77 3.40
C PRO A 51 3.58 0.02 3.01
N PHE A 52 3.72 1.07 2.20
CA PHE A 52 2.61 1.88 1.72
C PHE A 52 1.63 1.04 0.89
N LEU A 53 2.10 0.39 -0.18
CA LEU A 53 1.25 -0.45 -1.04
C LEU A 53 0.50 -1.49 -0.21
N CYS A 54 1.20 -2.23 0.63
CA CYS A 54 0.54 -3.27 1.42
C CYS A 54 -0.46 -2.71 2.44
N SER A 55 -0.22 -1.52 3.01
CA SER A 55 -1.22 -0.87 3.87
C SER A 55 -2.49 -0.43 3.13
N VAL A 56 -2.46 -0.32 1.80
CA VAL A 56 -3.63 -0.05 0.95
C VAL A 56 -4.29 -1.34 0.46
N TYR A 57 -3.51 -2.27 -0.08
CA TYR A 57 -3.99 -3.49 -0.73
C TYR A 57 -4.31 -4.63 0.25
N THR A 58 -3.55 -4.75 1.34
CA THR A 58 -3.74 -5.74 2.40
C THR A 58 -3.72 -5.04 3.76
N PRO A 59 -4.63 -4.09 4.04
CA PRO A 59 -4.56 -3.27 5.25
C PRO A 59 -4.59 -4.12 6.51
N LYS A 60 -3.85 -3.70 7.55
CA LYS A 60 -3.84 -4.38 8.85
C LYS A 60 -5.24 -4.43 9.43
N CYS A 61 -5.64 -5.61 9.92
CA CYS A 61 -6.88 -5.79 10.66
C CYS A 61 -6.64 -5.52 12.16
N VAL A 62 -7.37 -4.57 12.74
CA VAL A 62 -7.37 -4.30 14.19
C VAL A 62 -8.82 -4.24 14.66
N SER A 63 -9.20 -5.14 15.57
CA SER A 63 -10.57 -5.21 16.13
C SER A 63 -11.67 -5.22 15.07
N GLY A 64 -11.46 -5.97 13.97
CA GLY A 64 -12.42 -6.09 12.88
C GLY A 64 -12.51 -4.86 11.96
N ARG A 65 -11.57 -3.92 12.05
CA ARG A 65 -11.50 -2.73 11.20
C ARG A 65 -10.19 -2.70 10.42
N ARG A 66 -10.24 -2.18 9.20
CA ARG A 66 -9.03 -1.88 8.40
C ARG A 66 -8.36 -0.61 8.92
N GLN A 67 -7.05 -0.65 9.06
CA GLN A 67 -6.25 0.53 9.38
C GLN A 67 -5.83 1.24 8.08
N ALA A 68 -6.14 2.53 7.97
CA ALA A 68 -5.74 3.34 6.81
C ALA A 68 -4.23 3.68 6.86
N PRO A 69 -3.55 3.85 5.71
CA PRO A 69 -2.19 4.34 5.68
C PRO A 69 -2.09 5.76 6.24
N CYS A 70 -0.93 6.06 6.80
CA CYS A 70 -0.49 7.41 7.13
C CYS A 70 -0.25 8.20 5.83
N LYS A 71 -0.76 9.45 5.76
CA LYS A 71 -0.48 10.36 4.62
C LYS A 71 1.02 10.52 4.36
N THR A 72 1.82 10.70 5.41
CA THR A 72 3.27 10.86 5.30
C THR A 72 3.95 9.62 4.70
N LEU A 73 3.47 8.41 5.01
CA LEU A 73 4.00 7.17 4.42
C LEU A 73 3.77 7.14 2.90
N CYS A 74 2.58 7.56 2.45
CA CYS A 74 2.27 7.72 1.03
C CYS A 74 3.19 8.75 0.37
N GLU A 75 3.34 9.93 0.97
CA GLU A 75 4.14 11.02 0.40
C GLU A 75 5.63 10.63 0.27
N GLN A 76 6.16 9.91 1.25
CA GLN A 76 7.53 9.36 1.20
C GLN A 76 7.69 8.31 0.10
N ALA A 77 6.72 7.42 -0.09
CA ALA A 77 6.73 6.45 -1.18
C ALA A 77 6.64 7.15 -2.55
N ARG A 78 5.68 8.06 -2.72
CA ARG A 78 5.43 8.79 -3.97
C ARG A 78 6.63 9.66 -4.35
N SER A 79 7.13 10.49 -3.43
CA SER A 79 8.21 11.44 -3.74
C SER A 79 9.47 10.78 -4.28
N SER A 80 9.81 9.58 -3.81
CA SER A 80 10.99 8.84 -4.28
C SER A 80 10.72 8.01 -5.55
N CYS A 81 9.52 7.45 -5.71
CA CYS A 81 9.22 6.51 -6.80
C CYS A 81 8.52 7.13 -8.02
N GLU A 82 7.75 8.20 -7.85
CA GLU A 82 7.06 8.89 -8.94
C GLU A 82 8.01 9.45 -10.02
N PRO A 83 9.18 10.04 -9.70
CA PRO A 83 10.12 10.48 -10.72
C PRO A 83 10.58 9.35 -11.65
N LEU A 84 10.74 8.13 -11.10
CA LEU A 84 11.10 6.95 -11.87
C LEU A 84 9.97 6.51 -12.81
N LEU A 85 8.72 6.48 -12.31
CA LEU A 85 7.54 6.21 -13.14
C LEU A 85 7.43 7.20 -14.31
N ARG A 86 7.58 8.50 -14.01
CA ARG A 86 7.49 9.58 -15.01
C ARG A 86 8.57 9.46 -16.08
N LYS A 87 9.78 8.99 -15.74
CA LYS A 87 10.85 8.73 -16.71
C LYS A 87 10.46 7.70 -17.77
N PHE A 88 9.59 6.76 -17.42
CA PHE A 88 9.06 5.74 -18.33
C PHE A 88 7.66 6.07 -18.89
N GLY A 89 7.20 7.31 -18.71
CA GLY A 89 5.91 7.77 -19.26
C GLY A 89 4.68 7.40 -18.43
N PHE A 90 4.87 6.89 -17.21
CA PHE A 90 3.77 6.55 -16.30
C PHE A 90 3.55 7.66 -15.26
N GLN A 91 2.33 7.76 -14.76
CA GLN A 91 1.95 8.68 -13.68
C GLN A 91 1.74 7.91 -12.38
N TRP A 92 1.84 8.60 -11.25
CA TRP A 92 1.38 8.05 -9.98
C TRP A 92 -0.14 7.83 -10.05
N PRO A 93 -0.67 6.66 -9.68
CA PRO A 93 -2.10 6.38 -9.81
C PRO A 93 -2.96 7.27 -8.91
N GLU A 94 -4.09 7.76 -9.43
CA GLU A 94 -5.05 8.55 -8.65
C GLU A 94 -5.65 7.77 -7.47
N THR A 95 -5.81 6.46 -7.60
CA THR A 95 -6.27 5.57 -6.51
C THR A 95 -5.29 5.54 -5.33
N LEU A 96 -4.04 5.94 -5.54
CA LEU A 96 -2.99 6.03 -4.53
C LEU A 96 -2.63 7.49 -4.20
N ASN A 97 -3.49 8.45 -4.54
CA ASN A 97 -3.25 9.86 -4.23
C ASN A 97 -3.20 10.09 -2.72
N CYS A 98 -2.09 10.68 -2.24
CA CYS A 98 -1.85 10.86 -0.81
C CYS A 98 -2.86 11.81 -0.13
N GLU A 99 -3.59 12.63 -0.90
CA GLU A 99 -4.66 13.48 -0.36
C GLU A 99 -5.88 12.68 0.12
N ALA A 100 -6.02 11.42 -0.31
CA ALA A 100 -7.06 10.51 0.18
C ALA A 100 -6.79 9.99 1.61
N PHE A 101 -5.61 10.27 2.18
CA PHE A 101 -5.19 9.79 3.49
C PHE A 101 -4.98 10.94 4.47
N THR A 102 -5.14 10.68 5.77
CA THR A 102 -4.98 11.69 6.84
C THR A 102 -3.67 11.49 7.61
N SER A 103 -3.27 12.49 8.40
CA SER A 103 -2.14 12.37 9.33
C SER A 103 -2.53 11.69 10.65
N GLU A 104 -3.82 11.66 10.99
CA GLU A 104 -4.33 11.01 12.21
C GLU A 104 -4.11 9.49 12.18
N SER A 105 -4.10 8.87 11.00
CA SER A 105 -3.80 7.44 10.84
C SER A 105 -2.36 7.07 11.21
N CYS A 106 -1.45 8.06 11.33
CA CYS A 106 -0.08 7.86 11.78
C CYS A 106 0.02 7.65 13.31
N GLU A 107 -0.97 8.12 14.09
CA GLU A 107 -0.95 8.08 15.56
C GLU A 107 -1.46 6.75 16.14
N GLN A 108 -2.11 5.93 15.31
CA GLN A 108 -2.60 4.58 15.66
C GLN A 108 -1.47 3.52 15.69
N VAL A 109 -0.21 3.97 15.68
CA VAL A 109 1.01 3.14 15.71
C VAL A 109 1.73 3.23 17.08
N LYS A 110 1.11 3.84 18.09
CA LYS A 110 1.57 3.75 19.49
C LYS A 110 1.04 2.51 20.19
#